data_AF-X1PF67-F1
#
_entry.id   AF-X1PF67-F1
#
_cell.length_a   1.000
_cell.length_b   1.000
_cell.length_c   1.000
_cell.angle_alpha   90.00
_cell.angle_beta   90.00
_cell.angle_gamma   90.00
#
_symmetry.space_group_name_H-M   'P 1'
#
loop_
_entity.id
_entity.type
_entity.pdbx_description
1 polymer ?
#
loop_
_entity_poly.entity_id
_entity_poly.type
_entity_poly.pdbx_seq_one_letter_code
_entity_poly.pdbx_strand_id
1 'polypeptide(L)'
;MLTYLREDKILFPCDFFGSHLATTDLYISDEGQVYEAAKRYYAEIMMPFRTTIQKNLEKVKDYAIDIIAPSHGPIYDKPEFILGAYHSWA
;
A
#
# COMPACT_ATOMS: atom_id res chain seq x y z
N MET A 1 10.92 -6.89 -2.82
CA MET A 1 11.94 -6.02 -2.19
C MET A 1 11.29 -4.67 -1.96
N LEU A 2 11.49 -4.05 -0.79
CA LEU A 2 11.01 -2.70 -0.51
C LEU A 2 12.20 -1.78 -0.32
N THR A 3 12.04 -0.50 -0.66
CA THR A 3 13.05 0.55 -0.45
C THR A 3 12.42 1.69 0.31
N TYR A 4 13.13 2.25 1.28
CA TYR A 4 12.67 3.39 2.07
C TYR A 4 13.66 4.54 1.93
N LEU A 5 13.20 5.68 1.43
CA LEU A 5 13.96 6.92 1.34
C LEU A 5 13.76 7.69 2.64
N ARG A 6 14.81 7.78 3.46
CA ARG A 6 14.69 8.22 4.86
C ARG A 6 14.48 9.72 4.98
N GLU A 7 15.11 10.47 4.10
CA GLU A 7 15.13 11.93 4.04
C GLU A 7 13.73 12.49 3.74
N ASP A 8 13.05 11.88 2.77
CA ASP A 8 11.71 12.29 2.32
C ASP A 8 10.59 11.41 2.89
N LYS A 9 10.95 10.39 3.69
CA LYS A 9 10.03 9.43 4.32
C LYS A 9 9.09 8.74 3.33
N ILE A 10 9.63 8.34 2.19
CA ILE A 10 8.88 7.67 1.12
C ILE A 10 9.17 6.17 1.15
N LEU A 11 8.12 5.37 1.25
CA LEU A 11 8.19 3.92 1.09
C LEU A 11 7.88 3.54 -0.36
N PHE A 12 8.79 2.79 -0.99
CA PHE A 12 8.64 2.19 -2.32
C PHE A 12 8.48 0.66 -2.17
N PRO A 13 7.25 0.15 -2.02
CA PRO A 13 6.97 -1.25 -1.68
C PRO A 13 6.84 -2.20 -2.89
N CYS A 14 6.92 -1.69 -4.12
CA CYS A 14 6.60 -2.43 -5.36
C CYS A 14 5.14 -2.93 -5.31
N ASP A 15 4.92 -4.26 -5.34
CA ASP A 15 3.59 -4.88 -5.36
C ASP A 15 2.82 -4.72 -4.04
N PHE A 16 3.54 -4.56 -2.93
CA PHE A 16 2.90 -4.43 -1.63
C PHE A 16 2.19 -3.08 -1.52
N PHE A 17 0.95 -3.09 -1.02
CA PHE A 17 0.02 -1.94 -1.07
C PHE A 17 -0.41 -1.51 -2.49
N GLY A 18 -0.10 -2.27 -3.53
CA GLY A 18 -0.50 -1.93 -4.90
C GLY A 18 -1.98 -2.17 -5.21
N SER A 19 -2.41 -1.66 -6.36
CA SER A 19 -3.72 -1.96 -6.94
C SER A 19 -3.68 -1.97 -8.46
N HIS A 20 -4.57 -2.74 -9.09
CA HIS A 20 -4.79 -2.66 -10.54
C HIS A 20 -5.89 -1.64 -10.84
N LEU A 21 -5.53 -0.35 -10.79
CA LEU A 21 -6.39 0.76 -11.16
C LEU A 21 -5.68 1.64 -12.18
N ALA A 22 -6.21 1.71 -13.40
CA ALA A 22 -5.74 2.64 -14.42
C ALA A 22 -6.43 4.00 -14.24
N THR A 23 -5.65 5.04 -13.99
CA THR A 23 -6.10 6.43 -13.85
C THR A 23 -5.01 7.38 -14.34
N THR A 24 -5.38 8.62 -14.64
CA THR A 24 -4.45 9.72 -14.94
C THR A 24 -3.94 10.42 -13.68
N ASP A 25 -4.60 10.23 -12.55
CA ASP A 25 -4.21 10.84 -11.27
C ASP A 25 -3.05 10.09 -10.64
N LEU A 26 -2.02 10.82 -10.22
CA LEU A 26 -0.86 10.22 -9.57
C LEU A 26 -1.18 9.78 -8.13
N TYR A 27 -1.96 10.59 -7.42
CA TYR A 27 -2.40 10.35 -6.04
C TYR A 27 -3.86 9.92 -6.02
N ILE A 28 -4.32 9.43 -4.86
CA ILE A 28 -5.72 9.06 -4.67
C ILE A 28 -6.62 10.29 -4.86
N SER A 29 -7.50 10.23 -5.85
CA SER A 29 -8.59 11.19 -6.07
C SER A 29 -9.95 10.66 -5.59
N ASP A 30 -10.15 9.34 -5.62
CA ASP A 30 -11.35 8.63 -5.15
C ASP A 30 -10.94 7.46 -4.23
N GLU A 31 -11.10 7.66 -2.92
CA GLU A 31 -10.78 6.63 -1.91
C GLU A 31 -11.64 5.37 -2.06
N GLY A 32 -12.90 5.49 -2.50
CA GLY A 32 -13.80 4.35 -2.64
C GLY A 32 -13.35 3.43 -3.78
N GLN A 33 -13.05 4.01 -4.94
CA GLN A 33 -12.55 3.26 -6.10
C GLN A 33 -11.20 2.61 -5.81
N VAL A 34 -10.28 3.33 -5.17
CA VAL A 34 -8.95 2.80 -4.81
C VAL A 34 -9.07 1.70 -3.77
N TYR A 35 -9.95 1.84 -2.78
CA TYR A 35 -10.17 0.81 -1.76
C TYR A 35 -10.67 -0.50 -2.38
N GLU A 36 -11.67 -0.43 -3.26
CA GLU A 36 -12.18 -1.61 -3.98
C GLU A 36 -11.08 -2.28 -4.81
N ALA A 37 -10.32 -1.50 -5.59
CA ALA A 37 -9.24 -2.03 -6.43
C ALA A 37 -8.11 -2.66 -5.61
N ALA A 38 -7.69 -2.01 -4.52
CA ALA A 38 -6.68 -2.53 -3.60
C ALA A 38 -7.17 -3.79 -2.87
N LYS A 39 -8.43 -3.83 -2.44
CA LYS A 39 -9.02 -5.01 -1.78
C LYS A 39 -9.08 -6.20 -2.74
N ARG A 40 -9.45 -5.97 -3.99
CA ARG A 40 -9.44 -7.00 -5.05
C ARG A 40 -8.02 -7.50 -5.30
N TYR A 41 -7.06 -6.60 -5.46
CA TYR A 41 -5.64 -6.95 -5.62
C TYR A 41 -5.14 -7.79 -4.43
N TYR A 42 -5.48 -7.38 -3.21
CA TYR A 42 -5.16 -8.14 -2.01
C TYR A 42 -5.77 -9.55 -2.06
N ALA A 43 -7.08 -9.65 -2.33
CA ALA A 43 -7.79 -10.93 -2.33
C ALA A 43 -7.29 -11.91 -3.40
N GLU A 44 -7.01 -11.41 -4.60
CA GLU A 44 -6.65 -12.25 -5.74
C GLU A 44 -5.15 -12.61 -5.77
N ILE A 45 -4.27 -11.77 -5.23
CA ILE A 45 -2.81 -11.94 -5.34
C ILE A 45 -2.14 -12.12 -3.98
N MET A 46 -2.48 -11.28 -2.99
CA MET A 46 -1.70 -11.13 -1.76
C MET A 46 -2.17 -12.02 -0.61
N MET A 47 -3.46 -12.40 -0.59
CA MET A 47 -4.11 -13.15 0.49
C MET A 47 -3.39 -14.46 0.85
N PRO A 48 -2.84 -15.26 -0.09
CA PRO A 48 -2.07 -16.46 0.27
C PRO A 48 -0.84 -16.16 1.14
N PHE A 49 -0.35 -14.91 1.14
CA PHE A 49 0.81 -14.46 1.89
C PHE A 49 0.47 -13.68 3.18
N ARG A 50 -0.79 -13.73 3.65
CA ARG A 50 -1.27 -12.93 4.82
C ARG A 50 -0.37 -12.98 6.05
N THR A 51 0.19 -14.14 6.40
CA THR A 51 1.08 -14.29 7.56
C THR A 51 2.41 -13.53 7.38
N THR A 52 2.93 -13.51 6.16
CA THR A 52 4.13 -12.72 5.82
C THR A 52 3.80 -11.23 5.78
N ILE A 53 2.61 -10.87 5.29
CA ILE A 53 2.11 -9.49 5.27
C ILE A 53 2.00 -8.95 6.69
N GLN A 54 1.38 -9.66 7.63
CA GLN A 54 1.31 -9.26 9.05
C GLN A 54 2.71 -8.98 9.62
N LYS A 55 3.67 -9.87 9.39
CA LYS A 55 5.06 -9.67 9.83
C LYS A 55 5.72 -8.45 9.20
N ASN A 56 5.38 -8.12 7.96
CA ASN A 56 5.93 -6.97 7.25
C ASN A 56 5.26 -5.65 7.69
N LEU A 57 3.96 -5.67 8.00
CA LEU A 57 3.26 -4.55 8.64
C LEU A 57 3.94 -4.18 9.97
N GLU A 58 4.27 -5.20 10.78
CA GLU A 58 5.00 -4.99 12.03
C GLU A 58 6.40 -4.41 11.86
N LYS A 59 7.04 -4.60 10.70
CA LYS A 59 8.37 -4.01 10.44
C LYS A 59 8.28 -2.56 10.01
N VAL A 60 7.24 -2.19 9.26
CA VAL A 60 7.09 -0.82 8.73
C VAL A 60 6.52 0.14 9.77
N LYS A 61 5.89 -0.36 10.84
CA LYS A 61 5.31 0.49 11.91
C LYS A 61 6.32 1.40 12.61
N ASP A 62 7.60 1.01 12.65
CA ASP A 62 8.66 1.75 13.34
C ASP A 62 9.27 2.85 12.46
N TYR A 63 8.81 2.99 11.20
CA TYR A 63 9.27 4.00 10.26
C TYR A 63 8.27 5.15 10.20
N ALA A 64 8.79 6.39 10.20
CA ALA A 64 7.99 7.54 9.83
C ALA A 64 7.74 7.50 8.32
N ILE A 65 6.51 7.33 7.87
CA ILE A 65 6.17 7.24 6.45
C ILE A 65 5.17 8.34 6.16
N ASP A 66 5.54 9.25 5.28
CA ASP A 66 4.66 10.33 4.83
C ASP A 66 4.02 9.96 3.46
N ILE A 67 4.68 9.12 2.65
CA ILE A 67 4.17 8.67 1.35
C ILE A 67 4.46 7.17 1.12
N ILE A 68 3.48 6.44 0.56
CA ILE A 68 3.67 5.08 0.02
C ILE A 68 3.47 5.11 -1.50
N ALA A 69 4.52 4.79 -2.26
CA ALA A 69 4.55 4.83 -3.72
C ALA A 69 4.71 3.41 -4.32
N PRO A 70 3.63 2.64 -4.47
CA PRO A 70 3.67 1.28 -5.03
C PRO A 70 4.04 1.29 -6.53
N SER A 71 4.37 0.13 -7.09
CA SER A 71 4.60 -0.01 -8.54
C SER A 71 3.32 -0.10 -9.37
N HIS A 72 2.16 -0.23 -8.71
CA HIS A 72 0.86 -0.41 -9.36
C HIS A 72 -0.22 0.46 -8.70
N GLY A 73 -0.91 1.24 -9.53
CA GLY A 73 -1.99 2.13 -9.10
C GLY A 73 -1.51 3.46 -8.51
N PRO A 74 -2.42 4.24 -7.91
CA PRO A 74 -2.11 5.55 -7.34
C PRO A 74 -1.18 5.49 -6.11
N ILE A 75 -0.50 6.61 -5.85
CA ILE A 75 0.32 6.85 -4.66
C ILE A 75 -0.55 7.25 -3.47
N TYR A 76 -0.18 6.77 -2.27
CA TYR A 76 -0.81 7.13 -1.01
C TYR A 76 -0.01 8.27 -0.34
N ASP A 77 -0.55 9.50 -0.35
CA ASP A 77 -0.06 10.65 0.45
C ASP A 77 -0.65 10.68 1.87
N LYS A 78 -1.59 9.78 2.15
CA LYS A 78 -2.13 9.45 3.47
C LYS A 78 -1.92 7.96 3.77
N PRO A 79 -0.73 7.56 4.23
CA PRO A 79 -0.37 6.15 4.42
C PRO A 79 -1.34 5.35 5.31
N GLU A 80 -1.98 6.02 6.28
CA GLU A 80 -2.96 5.43 7.19
C GLU A 80 -4.14 4.76 6.47
N PHE A 81 -4.51 5.26 5.29
CA PHE A 81 -5.59 4.70 4.48
C PHE A 81 -5.31 3.24 4.11
N ILE A 82 -4.17 2.98 3.48
CA ILE A 82 -3.83 1.63 3.00
C ILE A 82 -3.26 0.74 4.11
N LEU A 83 -2.55 1.33 5.08
CA LEU A 83 -2.08 0.60 6.26
C LEU A 83 -3.25 0.08 7.08
N GLY A 84 -4.26 0.92 7.35
CA GLY A 84 -5.48 0.51 8.07
C GLY A 84 -6.25 -0.57 7.33
N ALA A 85 -6.36 -0.45 6.01
CA ALA A 85 -6.98 -1.47 5.16
C ALA A 85 -6.27 -2.83 5.28
N TYR A 86 -4.93 -2.85 5.12
CA TYR A 86 -4.15 -4.08 5.24
C TYR A 86 -4.17 -4.67 6.65
N HIS A 87 -4.19 -3.84 7.71
CA HIS A 87 -4.41 -4.31 9.09
C HIS A 87 -5.79 -4.97 9.28
N SER A 88 -6.82 -4.49 8.58
CA SER A 88 -8.17 -5.09 8.62
C SER A 88 -8.26 -6.41 7.83
N TRP A 89 -7.47 -6.57 6.76
CA TRP A 89 -7.59 -7.72 5.86
C TRP A 89 -6.67 -8.90 6.20
N ALA A 90 -5.59 -8.66 6.95
CA ALA A 90 -4.51 -9.62 7.19
C ALA A 90 -4.58 -10.32 8.54
#